data_AF-A0A958RYV2-F1
#
_entry.id   AF-A0A958RYV2-F1
#
_cell.length_a   1.000
_cell.length_b   1.000
_cell.length_c   1.000
_cell.angle_alpha   90.00
_cell.angle_beta   90.00
_cell.angle_gamma   90.00
#
_symmetry.space_group_name_H-M   'P 1'
#
loop_
_entity.id
_entity.type
_entity.pdbx_description
1 polymer ?
#
loop_
_entity_poly.entity_id
_entity_poly.type
_entity_poly.pdbx_seq_one_letter_code
_entity_poly.pdbx_strand_id
1 'polypeptide(L)'
;MSYSTTSVQSKSEAVSLQQHIAQFREQRTPFFFYNLEVLRETLKAMKAVTDPLGYHVHYAFKANSNPRILEVIREHGLGADCVSGNEVKRAVETGFAS
;
A
#
# COMPACT_ATOMS: atom_id res chain seq x y z
N MET A 1 3.03 28.95 -5.86
CA MET A 1 2.71 27.56 -5.46
C MET A 1 4.03 26.83 -5.28
N SER A 2 4.46 26.72 -4.03
CA SER A 2 5.79 26.22 -3.69
C SER A 2 5.70 24.72 -3.44
N TYR A 3 6.27 23.91 -4.34
CA TYR A 3 6.44 22.48 -4.12
C TYR A 3 7.68 22.27 -3.26
N SER A 4 7.49 22.07 -1.95
CA SER A 4 8.57 21.84 -1.00
C SER A 4 8.21 20.71 -0.03
N THR A 5 7.90 19.51 -0.52
CA THR A 5 7.71 18.34 0.36
C THR A 5 8.25 17.07 -0.29
N THR A 6 9.57 16.91 -0.29
CA THR A 6 10.22 15.62 -0.61
C THR A 6 11.34 15.31 0.39
N SER A 7 11.95 16.33 1.01
CA SER A 7 13.07 16.16 1.95
C SER A 7 12.67 15.71 3.38
N VAL A 8 11.42 15.91 3.79
CA VAL A 8 10.95 15.55 5.15
C VAL A 8 10.53 14.09 5.25
N GLN A 9 9.89 13.54 4.20
CA GLN A 9 9.37 12.16 4.17
C GLN A 9 10.50 11.12 4.35
N SER A 10 11.60 11.29 3.60
CA SER A 10 12.76 10.40 3.60
C SER A 10 13.44 10.26 4.97
N LYS A 11 13.48 11.34 5.78
CA LYS A 11 14.04 11.27 7.13
C LYS A 11 13.11 10.54 8.11
N SER A 12 11.80 10.68 7.97
CA SER A 12 10.83 10.04 8.86
C SER A 12 10.79 8.51 8.69
N GLU A 13 10.90 8.01 7.45
CA GLU A 13 10.96 6.58 7.17
C GLU A 13 12.24 5.94 7.70
N ALA A 14 13.39 6.61 7.52
CA ALA A 14 14.67 6.15 8.06
C ALA A 14 14.63 6.05 9.59
N VAL A 15 13.98 7.00 10.28
CA VAL A 15 13.80 6.97 11.74
C VAL A 15 12.90 5.80 12.16
N SER A 16 11.82 5.53 11.43
CA SER A 16 10.91 4.40 11.70
C SER A 16 11.61 3.04 11.57
N LEU A 17 12.48 2.87 10.58
CA LEU A 17 13.23 1.62 10.41
C LEU A 17 14.25 1.38 11.53
N GLN A 18 14.92 2.44 12.00
CA GLN A 18 15.89 2.34 13.11
C GLN A 18 15.23 1.81 14.39
N GLN A 19 13.95 2.15 14.63
CA GLN A 19 13.20 1.70 15.80
C GLN A 19 12.96 0.19 15.84
N HIS A 20 12.96 -0.49 14.68
CA HIS A 20 12.63 -1.91 14.57
C HIS A 20 13.87 -2.82 14.45
N ILE A 21 15.08 -2.27 14.34
CA ILE A 21 16.33 -3.03 14.13
C ILE A 21 16.54 -4.10 15.22
N ALA A 22 16.23 -3.79 16.47
CA ALA A 22 16.37 -4.74 17.57
C ALA A 22 15.45 -5.96 17.37
N GLN A 23 14.18 -5.73 17.04
CA GLN A 23 13.19 -6.79 16.78
C GLN A 23 13.58 -7.62 15.55
N PHE A 24 14.14 -6.98 14.52
CA PHE A 24 14.56 -7.67 13.29
C PHE A 24 15.71 -8.66 13.54
N ARG A 25 16.60 -8.39 14.50
CA ARG A 25 17.69 -9.32 14.86
C ARG A 25 17.19 -10.61 15.52
N GLU A 26 16.00 -10.57 16.12
CA GLU A 26 15.38 -11.74 16.75
C GLU A 26 14.62 -12.62 15.75
N GLN A 27 14.33 -12.10 14.54
CA GLN A 27 13.65 -12.86 13.49
C GLN A 27 14.63 -13.71 12.69
N ARG A 28 14.24 -14.96 12.43
CA ARG A 28 15.00 -15.82 11.51
C ARG A 28 14.81 -15.35 10.07
N THR A 29 15.89 -15.32 9.31
CA THR A 29 15.86 -14.93 7.90
C THR A 29 15.56 -16.13 6.99
N PRO A 30 14.92 -15.90 5.82
CA PRO A 30 14.44 -14.61 5.32
C PRO A 30 13.06 -14.21 5.89
N PHE A 31 12.87 -12.92 6.16
CA PHE A 31 11.57 -12.34 6.46
C PHE A 31 11.39 -11.01 5.71
N PHE A 32 10.14 -10.60 5.51
CA PHE A 32 9.78 -9.34 4.88
C PHE A 32 9.06 -8.43 5.87
N PHE A 33 9.39 -7.14 5.87
CA PHE A 33 8.72 -6.12 6.67
C PHE A 33 8.00 -5.15 5.73
N TYR A 34 6.71 -4.92 5.99
CA TYR A 34 5.89 -3.97 5.23
C TYR A 34 5.47 -2.82 6.13
N ASN A 35 5.84 -1.59 5.76
CA ASN A 35 5.34 -0.41 6.43
C ASN A 35 3.97 -0.02 5.86
N LEU A 36 2.91 -0.47 6.52
CA LEU A 36 1.54 -0.18 6.08
C LEU A 36 1.16 1.29 6.29
N GLU A 37 1.82 2.02 7.19
CA GLU A 37 1.50 3.43 7.41
C GLU A 37 1.85 4.28 6.18
N VAL A 38 3.03 4.03 5.61
CA VAL A 38 3.44 4.67 4.34
C VAL A 38 2.47 4.35 3.21
N LEU A 39 1.99 3.10 3.14
CA LEU A 39 0.97 2.70 2.18
C LEU A 39 -0.33 3.49 2.38
N ARG A 40 -0.83 3.60 3.63
CA ARG A 40 -2.06 4.35 3.96
C ARG A 40 -1.93 5.84 3.59
N GLU A 41 -0.82 6.47 3.94
CA GLU A 41 -0.58 7.88 3.60
C GLU A 41 -0.48 8.11 2.09
N THR A 42 0.14 7.18 1.36
CA THR A 42 0.21 7.22 -0.11
C THR A 42 -1.18 7.12 -0.72
N LEU A 43 -2.02 6.19 -0.25
CA LEU A 43 -3.39 6.02 -0.74
C LEU A 43 -4.25 7.25 -0.43
N LYS A 44 -4.15 7.83 0.77
CA LYS A 44 -4.84 9.09 1.13
C LYS A 44 -4.42 10.25 0.24
N ALA A 45 -3.11 10.44 0.03
CA ALA A 45 -2.59 11.51 -0.81
C ALA A 45 -3.08 11.37 -2.27
N MET A 46 -3.10 10.15 -2.79
CA MET A 46 -3.63 9.86 -4.13
C MET A 46 -5.13 10.16 -4.20
N LYS A 47 -5.93 9.65 -3.26
CA LYS A 47 -7.39 9.87 -3.19
C LYS A 47 -7.76 11.35 -3.10
N ALA A 48 -7.00 12.14 -2.35
CA ALA A 48 -7.22 13.58 -2.24
C ALA A 48 -7.14 14.31 -3.59
N VAL A 49 -6.39 13.77 -4.55
CA VAL A 49 -6.25 14.34 -5.90
C VAL A 49 -7.25 13.72 -6.89
N THR A 50 -7.56 12.44 -6.76
CA THR A 50 -8.38 11.70 -7.73
C THR A 50 -9.88 11.79 -7.46
N ASP A 51 -10.29 11.86 -6.19
CA ASP A 51 -11.70 11.92 -5.80
C ASP A 51 -12.43 13.17 -6.32
N PRO A 52 -11.86 14.39 -6.23
CA PRO A 52 -12.50 15.58 -6.78
C PRO A 52 -12.70 15.53 -8.30
N LEU A 53 -11.92 14.69 -9.00
CA LEU A 53 -11.99 14.51 -10.44
C LEU A 53 -12.95 13.38 -10.84
N GLY A 54 -13.52 12.65 -9.86
CA GLY A 54 -14.42 11.53 -10.10
C GLY A 54 -13.73 10.29 -10.67
N TYR A 55 -12.41 10.15 -10.50
CA TYR A 55 -11.70 8.96 -10.96
C TYR A 55 -11.89 7.78 -10.01
N HIS A 56 -12.18 6.60 -10.57
CA HIS A 56 -12.19 5.35 -9.83
C HIS A 56 -10.88 4.60 -10.06
N VAL A 57 -10.00 4.59 -9.05
CA VAL A 57 -8.64 4.03 -9.17
C VAL A 57 -8.64 2.55 -8.86
N HIS A 58 -7.96 1.76 -9.70
CA HIS A 58 -7.78 0.32 -9.51
C HIS A 58 -6.32 -0.01 -9.20
N TYR A 59 -6.10 -0.99 -8.33
CA TYR A 59 -4.77 -1.48 -7.99
C TYR A 59 -4.41 -2.73 -8.79
N ALA A 60 -3.26 -2.71 -9.45
CA ALA A 60 -2.74 -3.87 -10.17
C ALA A 60 -2.20 -4.95 -9.22
N PHE A 61 -2.85 -6.11 -9.19
CA PHE A 61 -2.51 -7.19 -8.26
C PHE A 61 -1.10 -7.76 -8.44
N LYS A 62 -0.49 -7.58 -9.62
CA LYS A 62 0.90 -7.99 -9.91
C LYS A 62 1.92 -7.21 -9.09
N ALA A 63 1.59 -5.98 -8.70
CA ALA A 63 2.50 -5.15 -7.93
C ALA A 63 2.77 -5.80 -6.56
N ASN A 64 1.73 -6.28 -5.88
CA ASN A 64 1.84 -7.09 -4.68
C ASN A 64 0.49 -7.73 -4.33
N SER A 65 0.44 -9.06 -4.26
CA SER A 65 -0.79 -9.82 -3.94
C SER A 65 -0.84 -10.32 -2.49
N ASN A 66 -0.01 -9.76 -1.59
CA ASN A 66 -0.06 -10.06 -0.17
C ASN A 66 -1.44 -9.68 0.40
N PRO A 67 -2.16 -10.60 1.07
CA PRO A 67 -3.52 -10.34 1.55
C PRO A 67 -3.63 -9.10 2.44
N ARG A 68 -2.63 -8.84 3.30
CA ARG A 68 -2.67 -7.70 4.21
C ARG A 68 -2.55 -6.37 3.46
N ILE A 69 -1.77 -6.33 2.38
CA ILE A 69 -1.66 -5.14 1.52
C ILE A 69 -2.96 -4.93 0.75
N LEU A 70 -3.52 -6.00 0.19
CA LEU A 70 -4.78 -5.97 -0.55
C LEU A 70 -5.95 -5.52 0.34
N GLU A 71 -6.01 -5.96 1.60
CA GLU A 71 -6.97 -5.47 2.61
C GLU A 71 -6.89 -3.96 2.77
N VAL A 72 -5.68 -3.41 2.98
CA VAL A 72 -5.47 -1.97 3.13
C VAL A 72 -5.93 -1.23 1.88
N ILE A 73 -5.59 -1.73 0.70
CA ILE A 73 -5.98 -1.12 -0.57
C ILE A 73 -7.50 -1.10 -0.74
N ARG A 74 -8.18 -2.21 -0.45
CA ARG A 74 -9.64 -2.31 -0.46
C ARG A 74 -10.29 -1.37 0.55
N GLU A 75 -9.74 -1.25 1.77
CA GLU A 75 -10.22 -0.34 2.80
C GLU A 75 -10.19 1.14 2.35
N HIS A 76 -9.30 1.50 1.43
CA HIS A 76 -9.24 2.86 0.85
C HIS A 76 -10.14 3.03 -0.38
N GLY A 77 -10.94 2.02 -0.72
CA GLY A 77 -11.94 2.08 -1.78
C GLY A 77 -11.37 2.02 -3.19
N LEU A 78 -10.19 1.41 -3.38
CA LEU A 78 -9.68 1.12 -4.72
C LEU A 78 -10.31 -0.16 -5.29
N GLY A 79 -10.49 -0.19 -6.61
CA GLY A 79 -10.83 -1.39 -7.35
C GLY A 79 -9.63 -2.33 -7.54
N ALA A 80 -9.88 -3.50 -8.13
CA ALA A 80 -8.83 -4.45 -8.50
C ALA A 80 -8.57 -4.40 -10.01
N ASP A 81 -7.30 -4.41 -10.41
CA ASP A 81 -6.85 -4.68 -11.77
C ASP A 81 -6.14 -6.04 -11.80
N CYS A 82 -6.74 -6.98 -12.52
CA CYS A 82 -6.37 -8.40 -12.56
C CYS A 82 -6.16 -8.82 -14.01
N VAL A 83 -5.08 -9.55 -14.32
CA VAL A 83 -4.85 -10.09 -15.68
C VAL A 83 -4.73 -11.62 -15.73
N SER A 84 -5.03 -12.30 -14.61
CA SER A 84 -5.06 -13.76 -14.53
C SER A 84 -6.22 -14.24 -13.68
N GLY A 85 -6.69 -15.46 -13.94
CA GLY A 85 -7.78 -16.07 -13.17
C GLY A 85 -7.46 -16.20 -11.68
N ASN A 86 -6.19 -16.41 -11.32
CA ASN A 86 -5.77 -16.48 -9.93
C ASN A 86 -5.84 -15.12 -9.22
N GLU A 87 -5.56 -14.02 -9.92
CA GLU A 87 -5.73 -12.67 -9.38
C GLU A 87 -7.20 -12.34 -9.19
N VAL A 88 -8.05 -12.67 -10.17
CA VAL A 88 -9.51 -12.51 -10.05
C VAL A 88 -10.03 -13.30 -8.86
N LYS A 89 -9.63 -14.57 -8.72
CA LYS A 89 -9.98 -15.41 -7.57
C LYS A 89 -9.55 -14.76 -6.25
N ARG A 90 -8.32 -14.26 -6.16
CA ARG A 90 -7.82 -13.56 -4.96
C ARG A 90 -8.61 -12.28 -4.67
N ALA A 91 -8.96 -11.51 -5.70
CA ALA A 91 -9.73 -10.28 -5.54
C ALA A 91 -11.11 -10.57 -4.91
N VAL A 92 -11.79 -11.60 -5.39
CA VAL A 92 -13.06 -12.09 -4.82
C VAL A 92 -12.87 -12.56 -3.38
N GLU A 93 -11.87 -13.39 -3.11
CA GLU A 93 -11.57 -13.88 -1.76
C GLU A 93 -11.25 -12.77 -0.75
N THR A 94 -10.65 -11.66 -1.22
CA THR A 94 -10.28 -10.51 -0.40
C THR A 94 -11.42 -9.48 -0.28
N GLY A 95 -12.55 -9.71 -0.97
CA GLY A 95 -13.75 -8.89 -0.89
C GLY A 95 -13.73 -7.62 -1.75
N PHE A 96 -12.92 -7.57 -2.81
CA PHE A 96 -13.05 -6.51 -3.81
C PHE A 96 -14.38 -6.68 -4.55
N ALA A 97 -15.17 -5.60 -4.59
CA ALA A 97 -16.45 -5.59 -5.30
C ALA A 97 -16.23 -5.46 -6.81
N SER A 98 -17.15 -6.05 -7.57
CA SER A 98 -17.28 -5.88 -9.03
C SER A 98 -18.02 -4.61 -9.39
#